data_AF-A0A920M947-F1
#
_entry.id   AF-A0A920M947-F1
#
_cell.length_a   1.000
_cell.length_b   1.000
_cell.length_c   1.000
_cell.angle_alpha   90.00
_cell.angle_beta   90.00
_cell.angle_gamma   90.00
#
_symmetry.space_group_name_H-M   'P 1'
#
loop_
_entity.id
_entity.type
_entity.pdbx_description
1 polymer ?
#
loop_
_entity_poly.entity_id
_entity_poly.type
_entity_poly.pdbx_seq_one_letter_code
_entity_poly.pdbx_strand_id
1 'polypeptide(L)'
;MFIELLRHPSLVKGAVSNSEASTKLLKDIGIDVFNLNDVDEIEFYIDGADEIADDLSLMKGGGGAHTQEKIIATASKNFLCIADNQKKFQN
;
A
#
# COMPACT_ATOMS: atom_id res chain seq x y z
N MET A 1 4.39 10.69 -5.97
CA MET A 1 4.18 9.43 -5.20
C MET A 1 2.68 9.13 -5.11
N PHE A 2 2.24 7.87 -5.11
CA PHE A 2 0.81 7.49 -5.16
C PHE A 2 -0.07 8.26 -4.14
N ILE A 3 0.37 8.35 -2.88
CA ILE A 3 -0.35 9.07 -1.82
C ILE A 3 -0.71 10.50 -2.23
N GLU A 4 0.15 11.22 -2.95
CA GLU A 4 -0.11 12.61 -3.35
C GLU A 4 -1.25 12.75 -4.36
N LEU A 5 -1.57 11.68 -5.09
CA LEU A 5 -2.69 11.64 -6.02
C LEU A 5 -4.03 11.54 -5.28
N LEU A 6 -4.03 11.16 -3.99
CA LEU A 6 -5.22 11.06 -3.15
C LEU A 6 -5.70 12.42 -2.60
N ARG A 7 -5.03 13.54 -2.94
CA ARG A 7 -5.39 14.90 -2.50
C ARG A 7 -6.81 15.33 -2.91
N HIS A 8 -7.42 14.67 -3.89
CA HIS A 8 -8.78 15.01 -4.29
C HIS A 8 -9.75 14.64 -3.15
N PRO A 9 -10.44 15.62 -2.54
CA PRO A 9 -11.42 15.34 -1.50
C PRO A 9 -12.45 14.32 -2.02
N SER A 10 -12.91 13.42 -1.16
CA SER A 10 -13.95 12.41 -1.46
C SER A 10 -13.51 11.11 -2.15
N LEU A 11 -12.23 10.91 -2.48
CA LEU A 11 -11.77 9.62 -3.03
C LEU A 11 -11.78 8.49 -2.00
N VAL A 12 -11.39 8.79 -0.76
CA VAL A 12 -11.31 7.81 0.34
C VAL A 12 -11.81 8.44 1.64
N LYS A 13 -12.38 7.60 2.51
CA LYS A 13 -12.77 8.00 3.88
C LYS A 13 -11.56 8.15 4.80
N GLY A 14 -10.49 7.41 4.53
CA GLY A 14 -9.22 7.45 5.24
C GLY A 14 -8.35 6.26 4.79
N ALA A 15 -7.24 6.04 5.48
CA ALA A 15 -6.27 5.01 5.13
C ALA A 15 -5.71 4.28 6.37
N VAL A 16 -5.24 3.05 6.16
CA VAL A 16 -4.36 2.34 7.10
C VAL A 16 -2.94 2.38 6.52
N SER A 17 -1.93 2.59 7.36
CA SER A 17 -0.54 2.73 6.94
C SER A 17 0.39 1.83 7.76
N ASN A 18 1.41 1.27 7.12
CA ASN A 18 2.43 0.39 7.72
C ASN A 18 3.78 1.07 7.96
N SER A 19 3.89 2.38 7.72
CA SER A 19 5.13 3.14 7.95
C SER A 19 4.85 4.56 8.44
N GLU A 20 5.80 5.10 9.20
CA GLU A 20 5.75 6.50 9.66
C GLU A 20 5.81 7.49 8.48
N ALA A 21 6.61 7.17 7.45
CA ALA A 21 6.75 8.00 6.26
C ALA A 21 5.42 8.14 5.50
N SER A 22 4.73 7.03 5.23
CA SER A 22 3.41 7.03 4.58
C SER A 22 2.37 7.73 5.46
N THR A 23 2.38 7.48 6.77
CA THR A 23 1.47 8.11 7.74
C THR A 23 1.61 9.64 7.72
N LYS A 24 2.85 10.14 7.70
CA LYS A 24 3.10 11.58 7.62
C LYS A 24 2.54 12.17 6.33
N LEU A 25 2.79 11.53 5.19
CA LEU A 25 2.36 12.04 3.89
C LEU A 25 0.83 12.05 3.74
N LEU A 26 0.14 11.04 4.27
CA LEU A 26 -1.32 10.98 4.32
C LEU A 26 -1.91 12.13 5.16
N LYS A 27 -1.35 12.37 6.35
CA LYS A 27 -1.77 13.48 7.22
C LYS A 27 -1.50 14.85 6.60
N ASP A 28 -0.35 15.02 5.94
CA ASP A 28 0.03 16.27 5.28
C ASP A 28 -0.94 16.65 4.13
N ILE A 29 -1.68 15.68 3.59
CA ILE A 29 -2.71 15.90 2.55
C ILE A 29 -4.15 15.84 3.07
N GLY A 30 -4.34 15.78 4.40
CA GLY A 30 -5.64 15.80 5.03
C GLY A 30 -6.40 14.46 4.99
N ILE A 31 -5.70 13.34 4.84
CA ILE A 31 -6.30 12.00 4.92
C ILE A 31 -6.15 11.47 6.34
N ASP A 32 -7.27 11.06 6.94
CA ASP A 32 -7.30 10.39 8.24
C ASP A 32 -6.60 9.04 8.17
N VAL A 33 -5.75 8.77 9.16
CA VAL A 33 -5.02 7.50 9.29
C VAL A 33 -5.54 6.73 10.48
N PHE A 34 -6.04 5.52 10.23
CA PHE A 34 -6.63 4.63 11.23
C PHE A 34 -5.70 3.49 11.62
N ASN A 35 -5.91 2.91 12.80
CA ASN A 35 -5.34 1.62 13.13
C ASN A 35 -6.06 0.51 12.35
N LEU A 36 -5.36 -0.56 11.99
CA LEU A 36 -5.98 -1.72 11.36
C LEU A 36 -7.11 -2.32 12.20
N ASN A 37 -7.01 -2.27 13.53
CA ASN A 37 -8.04 -2.80 14.42
C ASN A 37 -9.30 -1.91 14.51
N ASP A 38 -9.23 -0.68 14.01
CA ASP A 38 -10.33 0.31 14.07
C ASP A 38 -11.12 0.38 12.75
N VAL A 39 -10.80 -0.48 11.77
CA VAL A 39 -11.46 -0.52 10.47
C VAL A 39 -12.17 -1.85 10.25
N ASP A 40 -13.45 -1.75 9.87
CA ASP A 40 -14.26 -2.94 9.56
C ASP A 40 -13.87 -3.56 8.21
N GLU A 41 -13.43 -2.73 7.26
CA GLU A 41 -13.17 -3.14 5.89
C GLU A 41 -12.07 -2.32 5.23
N ILE A 42 -11.20 -2.98 4.46
CA ILE A 42 -10.23 -2.36 3.58
C ILE A 42 -10.51 -2.82 2.14
N GLU A 43 -10.98 -1.90 1.30
CA GLU A 43 -11.32 -2.23 -0.09
C GLU A 43 -10.06 -2.48 -0.93
N PHE A 44 -9.01 -1.69 -0.75
CA PHE A 44 -7.76 -1.80 -1.50
C PHE A 44 -6.53 -1.70 -0.60
N TYR A 45 -5.63 -2.67 -0.70
CA TYR A 45 -4.24 -2.52 -0.33
C TYR A 45 -3.42 -2.15 -1.57
N ILE A 46 -2.70 -1.04 -1.52
CA ILE A 46 -1.92 -0.51 -2.65
C ILE A 46 -0.47 -0.40 -2.21
N ASP A 47 0.42 -1.10 -2.90
CA ASP A 47 1.82 -1.18 -2.52
C ASP A 47 2.74 -1.40 -3.72
N GLY A 48 4.02 -1.11 -3.55
CA GLY A 48 5.06 -1.43 -4.53
C GLY A 48 5.57 -2.87 -4.41
N ALA A 49 6.48 -3.22 -5.32
CA ALA A 49 7.29 -4.43 -5.26
C ALA A 49 8.75 -4.12 -5.58
N ASP A 50 9.65 -4.91 -5.01
CA ASP A 50 11.08 -4.84 -5.34
C ASP A 50 11.35 -5.55 -6.67
N GLU A 51 10.67 -6.68 -6.92
CA GLU A 51 10.69 -7.44 -8.18
C GLU A 51 9.32 -8.10 -8.43
N ILE A 52 9.00 -8.30 -9.72
CA ILE A 52 7.77 -8.95 -10.20
C ILE A 52 8.15 -10.07 -11.16
N ALA A 53 7.71 -11.29 -10.86
CA ALA A 53 7.85 -12.45 -11.73
C ALA A 53 6.71 -12.53 -12.78
N ASP A 54 6.90 -13.35 -13.81
CA ASP A 54 5.92 -13.50 -14.91
C ASP A 54 4.57 -14.09 -14.46
N ASP A 55 4.57 -14.89 -13.38
CA ASP A 55 3.35 -15.42 -12.74
C ASP A 55 2.66 -14.40 -11.81
N LEU A 56 3.15 -13.16 -11.80
CA LEU A 56 2.73 -12.05 -10.93
C LEU A 56 3.07 -12.23 -9.44
N SER A 57 3.92 -13.20 -9.10
CA SER A 57 4.51 -13.28 -7.76
C SER A 57 5.40 -12.06 -7.49
N LEU A 58 5.26 -11.48 -6.30
CA LEU A 58 5.99 -10.29 -5.90
C LEU A 58 7.08 -10.63 -4.88
N MET A 59 8.30 -10.17 -5.13
CA MET A 59 9.28 -9.99 -4.06
C MET A 59 9.15 -8.59 -3.50
N LYS A 60 9.10 -8.52 -2.17
CA LYS A 60 8.96 -7.28 -1.38
C LYS A 60 10.03 -7.27 -0.29
N GLY A 61 10.05 -6.22 0.50
CA GLY A 61 10.71 -6.20 1.81
C GLY A 61 12.14 -5.69 1.87
N GLY A 62 12.62 -5.03 0.81
CA GLY A 62 13.82 -4.20 0.91
C GLY A 62 13.76 -3.18 2.06
N GLY A 63 12.57 -2.84 2.55
CA GLY A 63 12.31 -1.92 3.67
C GLY A 63 12.03 -2.54 5.05
N GLY A 64 12.02 -3.88 5.21
CA GLY A 64 11.88 -4.52 6.53
C GLY A 64 10.48 -4.54 7.18
N ALA A 65 9.41 -4.19 6.45
CA ALA A 65 8.03 -4.09 6.98
C ALA A 65 7.12 -5.29 6.62
N HIS A 66 7.70 -6.40 6.16
CA HIS A 66 7.00 -7.53 5.55
C HIS A 66 5.81 -8.11 6.32
N THR A 67 5.93 -8.26 7.63
CA THR A 67 4.86 -8.87 8.43
C THR A 67 3.61 -8.01 8.41
N GLN A 68 3.75 -6.70 8.59
CA GLN A 68 2.62 -5.78 8.55
C GLN A 68 2.05 -5.61 7.14
N GLU A 69 2.92 -5.54 6.13
CA GLU A 69 2.49 -5.55 4.71
C GLU A 69 1.60 -6.76 4.42
N LYS A 70 2.00 -7.96 4.86
CA LYS A 70 1.24 -9.19 4.62
C LYS A 70 -0.07 -9.23 5.40
N ILE A 71 -0.09 -8.73 6.64
CA ILE A 71 -1.30 -8.64 7.45
C ILE A 71 -2.33 -7.73 6.77
N ILE A 72 -1.94 -6.51 6.38
CA ILE A 72 -2.86 -5.55 5.74
C ILE A 72 -3.31 -6.07 4.38
N ALA A 73 -2.40 -6.64 3.58
CA ALA A 73 -2.76 -7.26 2.31
C ALA A 73 -3.81 -8.37 2.47
N THR A 74 -3.68 -9.21 3.51
CA THR A 74 -4.64 -10.29 3.80
C THR A 74 -5.96 -9.76 4.35
N ALA A 75 -5.95 -8.66 5.09
CA ALA A 75 -7.15 -8.00 5.60
C ALA A 75 -7.91 -7.18 4.52
N SER A 76 -7.34 -7.04 3.33
CA SER A 76 -7.91 -6.24 2.24
C SER A 76 -8.62 -7.11 1.22
N LYS A 77 -9.71 -6.59 0.65
CA LYS A 77 -10.46 -7.29 -0.41
C LYS A 77 -9.66 -7.42 -1.70
N ASN A 78 -8.96 -6.36 -2.06
CA ASN A 78 -8.18 -6.28 -3.29
C ASN A 78 -6.75 -5.86 -2.97
N PHE A 79 -5.80 -6.46 -3.68
CA PHE A 79 -4.41 -6.04 -3.66
C PHE A 79 -4.00 -5.51 -5.03
N LEU A 80 -3.55 -4.26 -5.07
CA LEU A 80 -3.08 -3.60 -6.29
C LEU A 80 -1.59 -3.25 -6.16
N CYS A 81 -0.76 -3.96 -6.91
CA CYS A 81 0.66 -3.64 -7.00
C CYS A 81 0.88 -2.55 -8.04
N ILE A 82 1.61 -1.48 -7.67
CA ILE A 82 2.05 -0.43 -8.58
C ILE A 82 3.57 -0.49 -8.68
N ALA A 83 4.09 -0.78 -9.87
CA ALA A 83 5.53 -0.84 -10.12
C ALA A 83 5.86 -0.32 -11.52
N ASP A 84 7.09 0.17 -11.68
CA ASP A 84 7.64 0.47 -13.00
C ASP A 84 7.97 -0.84 -13.74
N ASN A 85 7.90 -0.82 -15.08
CA ASN A 85 8.25 -1.95 -15.94
C ASN A 85 9.68 -2.46 -15.72
N GLN A 86 10.60 -1.63 -15.22
CA GLN A 86 11.96 -2.05 -14.85
C GLN A 86 12.00 -3.06 -13.70
N LYS A 87 10.91 -3.21 -12.94
CA LYS A 87 10.78 -4.15 -11.82
C LYS A 87 10.37 -5.55 -12.28
N LYS A 88 10.03 -5.73 -13.56
CA LYS A 88 9.77 -7.05 -14.14
C LYS A 88 11.08 -7.80 -14.30
N PHE A 89 11.18 -8.96 -13.68
CA PHE A 89 12.30 -9.87 -13.88
C PHE A 89 11.84 -11.01 -14.80
N GLN A 90 12.48 -11.13 -15.96
CA GLN A 90 12.28 -12.26 -16.87
C GLN A 90 13.32 -13.32 -16.51
N ASN A 91 12.86 -14.53 -16.21
CA ASN A 91 13.70 -15.73 -16.16
C ASN A 91 13.28 -16.67 -17.30
#